data_AF-A0A9R0X7I9-F1
#
_entry.id   AF-A0A9R0X7I9-F1
#
_cell.length_a   1.000
_cell.length_b   1.000
_cell.length_c   1.000
_cell.angle_alpha   90.00
_cell.angle_beta   90.00
_cell.angle_gamma   90.00
#
_symmetry.space_group_name_H-M   'P 1'
#
loop_
_entity.id
_entity.type
_entity.pdbx_description
1 polymer ?
#
loop_
_entity_poly.entity_id
_entity_poly.type
_entity_poly.pdbx_seq_one_letter_code
_entity_poly.pdbx_strand_id
1 'polypeptide(L)'
;MARRGHHLTEVALLASASGCLAAAGAGEREGWLDDPAVLLSLGPRARDLAVASAARSVLGIVPVAGGGGVTVKPALGPDDGRISAVEWVPLDAEGAQGEEGMALVVGTDAGWLLFYSLAGDLLHKQSIYPAKILKLNFSERKENAWEDSGSDELSVVFPGVIARCDGADLQIMLQKSFQEVKSRMWKDKFEQEDDEDTSSFEKIPLQIWNVSKFSSCVDAAIVGLMPPPLLELQSSQRHYCAITVGEDAVVSAYRLSEDRSRSLVGAILSRGVAATFSTISSLSKILWRSEPSPTKKSRPKPQAFAKTSPLTCLKDSPRKGERLTLSPSGTLAAITDSLGRILLLDTRALVAVRLWKGYRDASCLFVEMLRNKDKVSSSSMHLDYTKSDYCLCLAIHAPRKGIIEVWQMRTGPRLLTIPCPKGSRILQPSMRFSSSAFSSYTPLEVYLFNGDSGQLSVLNRHIG
;
A
#
# COMPACT_ATOMS: atom_id res chain seq x y z
N MET A 1 4.19 -15.75 -40.57
CA MET A 1 5.10 -15.60 -39.41
C MET A 1 4.72 -14.31 -38.68
N ALA A 2 4.02 -14.40 -37.55
CA ALA A 2 3.66 -13.22 -36.77
C ALA A 2 4.95 -12.63 -36.17
N ARG A 3 5.21 -11.34 -36.43
CA ARG A 3 6.28 -10.61 -35.75
C ARG A 3 6.02 -10.71 -34.24
N ARG A 4 6.90 -11.40 -33.50
CA ARG A 4 6.90 -11.35 -32.03
C ARG A 4 7.23 -9.91 -31.64
N GLY A 5 6.20 -9.09 -31.46
CA GLY A 5 6.37 -7.83 -30.76
C GLY A 5 6.81 -8.17 -29.34
N HIS A 6 8.02 -7.78 -28.95
CA HIS A 6 8.40 -7.83 -27.54
C HIS A 6 7.48 -6.85 -26.81
N HIS A 7 6.49 -7.36 -26.09
CA HIS A 7 5.55 -6.54 -25.31
C HIS A 7 6.09 -6.17 -23.93
N LEU A 8 7.28 -6.66 -23.59
CA LEU A 8 8.03 -6.37 -22.39
C LEU A 8 9.41 -5.85 -22.80
N THR A 9 9.89 -4.82 -22.11
CA THR A 9 11.26 -4.32 -22.22
C THR A 9 11.98 -4.57 -20.91
N GLU A 10 13.15 -5.19 -20.96
CA GLU A 10 13.97 -5.39 -19.76
C GLU A 10 14.46 -4.04 -19.21
N VAL A 11 14.26 -3.83 -17.92
CA VAL A 11 14.67 -2.62 -17.19
C VAL A 11 15.94 -2.88 -16.41
N ALA A 12 15.99 -4.02 -15.72
CA ALA A 12 17.15 -4.42 -14.94
C ALA A 12 17.19 -5.94 -14.75
N LEU A 13 18.39 -6.44 -14.52
CA LEU A 13 18.62 -7.78 -14.00
C LEU A 13 19.07 -7.65 -12.55
N LEU A 14 18.13 -7.74 -11.62
CA LEU A 14 18.42 -7.73 -10.19
C LEU A 14 19.02 -9.10 -9.86
N ALA A 15 20.33 -9.19 -9.71
CA ALA A 15 20.97 -10.46 -9.42
C ALA A 15 20.25 -11.11 -8.22
N SER A 16 19.65 -12.28 -8.42
CA SER A 16 19.03 -13.07 -7.36
C SER A 16 20.03 -13.40 -6.23
N ALA A 17 21.33 -13.35 -6.55
CA ALA A 17 22.47 -13.45 -5.64
C ALA A 17 22.88 -12.13 -4.96
N SER A 18 22.19 -11.01 -5.19
CA SER A 18 22.44 -9.79 -4.42
C SER A 18 22.14 -10.07 -2.96
N GLY A 19 23.04 -9.65 -2.05
CA GLY A 19 22.95 -9.98 -0.62
C GLY A 19 21.59 -9.62 0.00
N CYS A 20 20.94 -8.56 -0.51
CA CYS A 20 19.61 -8.14 -0.07
C CYS A 20 18.50 -9.11 -0.48
N LEU A 21 18.47 -9.54 -1.74
CA LEU A 21 17.48 -10.51 -2.22
C LEU A 21 17.70 -11.89 -1.59
N ALA A 22 18.96 -12.32 -1.48
CA ALA A 22 19.32 -13.55 -0.80
C ALA A 22 18.90 -13.53 0.67
N ALA A 23 19.07 -12.41 1.38
CA ALA A 23 18.61 -12.26 2.76
C ALA A 23 17.08 -12.38 2.92
N ALA A 24 16.32 -12.06 1.86
CA ALA A 24 14.88 -12.27 1.81
C ALA A 24 14.46 -13.70 1.42
N GLY A 25 15.40 -14.53 0.94
CA GLY A 25 15.20 -15.92 0.53
C GLY A 25 15.26 -16.18 -0.98
N ALA A 26 15.71 -15.20 -1.78
CA ALA A 26 15.89 -15.40 -3.21
C ALA A 26 16.96 -16.47 -3.51
N GLY A 27 16.69 -17.31 -4.51
CA GLY A 27 17.61 -18.35 -4.99
C GLY A 27 17.65 -19.63 -4.15
N GLU A 28 17.00 -19.70 -2.99
CA GLU A 28 16.98 -20.93 -2.17
C GLU A 28 16.02 -22.00 -2.71
N ARG A 29 14.94 -21.57 -3.36
CA ARG A 29 13.94 -22.44 -4.00
C ARG A 29 13.35 -21.76 -5.23
N GLU A 30 13.00 -22.57 -6.24
CA GLU A 30 12.19 -22.10 -7.36
C GLU A 30 10.84 -21.58 -6.84
N GLY A 31 10.37 -20.46 -7.39
CA GLY A 31 9.13 -19.84 -6.96
C GLY A 31 9.18 -19.34 -5.52
N TRP A 32 10.34 -18.87 -5.03
CA TRP A 32 10.44 -18.23 -3.71
C TRP A 32 9.49 -17.03 -3.57
N LEU A 33 9.23 -16.33 -4.68
CA LEU A 33 8.21 -15.29 -4.75
C LEU A 33 6.79 -15.82 -4.59
N ASP A 34 6.49 -17.11 -4.63
CA ASP A 34 5.13 -17.58 -4.34
C ASP A 34 4.84 -17.65 -2.84
N ASP A 35 5.86 -17.41 -1.99
CA ASP A 35 5.68 -17.31 -0.55
C ASP A 35 4.80 -16.10 -0.16
N PRO A 36 3.70 -16.29 0.59
CA PRO A 36 2.93 -15.18 1.13
C PRO A 36 3.70 -14.38 2.20
N ALA A 37 4.78 -14.92 2.77
CA ALA A 37 5.66 -14.21 3.70
C ALA A 37 6.59 -13.21 3.00
N VAL A 38 6.71 -13.27 1.66
CA VAL A 38 7.51 -12.35 0.86
C VAL A 38 6.64 -11.23 0.32
N LEU A 39 6.96 -10.01 0.76
CA LEU A 39 6.27 -8.78 0.41
C LEU A 39 7.17 -7.93 -0.49
N LEU A 40 6.58 -7.36 -1.54
CA LEU A 40 7.28 -6.53 -2.50
C LEU A 40 6.58 -5.17 -2.57
N SER A 41 7.36 -4.10 -2.63
CA SER A 41 6.86 -2.78 -3.02
C SER A 41 7.87 -2.10 -3.92
N LEU A 42 7.41 -1.61 -5.06
CA LEU A 42 8.28 -0.96 -6.05
C LEU A 42 8.31 0.54 -5.77
N GLY A 43 9.52 1.05 -5.59
CA GLY A 43 9.77 2.45 -5.34
C GLY A 43 9.38 3.32 -6.54
N PRO A 44 9.26 4.63 -6.32
CA PRO A 44 8.88 5.55 -7.37
C PRO A 44 9.86 5.54 -8.54
N ARG A 45 9.34 5.78 -9.76
CA ARG A 45 10.11 5.67 -11.02
C ARG A 45 10.84 4.32 -11.20
N ALA A 46 10.42 3.28 -10.47
CA ALA A 46 11.07 1.97 -10.42
C ALA A 46 12.58 2.03 -10.14
N ARG A 47 13.01 2.98 -9.29
CA ARG A 47 14.42 3.14 -8.93
C ARG A 47 14.89 2.14 -7.88
N ASP A 48 14.01 1.74 -6.99
CA ASP A 48 14.32 0.86 -5.87
C ASP A 48 13.22 -0.20 -5.71
N LEU A 49 13.60 -1.39 -5.29
CA LEU A 49 12.69 -2.47 -4.93
C LEU A 49 12.84 -2.79 -3.44
N ALA A 50 11.75 -2.64 -2.69
CA ALA A 50 11.68 -3.10 -1.31
C ALA A 50 11.21 -4.55 -1.29
N VAL A 51 11.98 -5.42 -0.62
CA VAL A 51 11.67 -6.84 -0.44
C VAL A 51 11.71 -7.15 1.04
N ALA A 52 10.55 -7.46 1.63
CA ALA A 52 10.46 -7.85 3.03
C ALA A 52 10.13 -9.34 3.16
N SER A 53 10.74 -10.00 4.15
CA SER A 53 10.48 -11.40 4.48
C SER A 53 10.00 -11.51 5.93
N ALA A 54 8.73 -11.85 6.11
CA ALA A 54 8.11 -12.04 7.43
C ALA A 54 8.70 -13.25 8.18
N ALA A 55 9.09 -14.29 7.44
CA ALA A 55 9.70 -15.48 8.01
C ALA A 55 11.08 -15.19 8.60
N ARG A 56 11.85 -14.32 7.94
CA ARG A 56 13.25 -13.99 8.27
C ARG A 56 13.42 -12.70 9.05
N SER A 57 12.37 -11.90 9.19
CA SER A 57 12.41 -10.56 9.80
C SER A 57 13.47 -9.67 9.15
N VAL A 58 13.49 -9.63 7.81
CA VAL A 58 14.42 -8.84 7.01
C VAL A 58 13.65 -7.91 6.07
N LEU A 59 14.16 -6.70 5.89
CA LEU A 59 13.78 -5.76 4.84
C LEU A 59 15.01 -5.47 3.98
N GLY A 60 14.97 -5.81 2.70
CA GLY A 60 15.97 -5.45 1.71
C GLY A 60 15.52 -4.27 0.85
N ILE A 61 16.41 -3.31 0.63
CA ILE A 61 16.25 -2.18 -0.29
C ILE A 61 17.23 -2.39 -1.43
N VAL A 62 16.69 -2.65 -2.63
CA VAL A 62 17.47 -3.06 -3.79
C VAL A 62 17.41 -1.97 -4.87
N PRO A 63 18.51 -1.23 -5.11
CA PRO A 63 18.58 -0.27 -6.21
C PRO A 63 18.49 -0.97 -7.57
N VAL A 64 17.62 -0.47 -8.44
CA VAL A 64 17.36 -1.03 -9.78
C VAL A 64 18.45 -0.63 -10.78
N ALA A 65 19.01 0.58 -10.64
CA ALA A 65 20.08 1.09 -11.51
C ALA A 65 21.47 0.47 -11.24
N GLY A 66 21.56 -0.50 -10.33
CA GLY A 66 22.83 -1.05 -9.84
C GLY A 66 23.39 -0.25 -8.66
N GLY A 67 24.01 -0.96 -7.72
CA GLY A 67 24.53 -0.39 -6.47
C GLY A 67 24.50 -1.38 -5.32
N GLY A 68 25.17 -1.06 -4.22
CA GLY A 68 25.08 -1.83 -2.98
C GLY A 68 23.73 -1.58 -2.32
N GLY A 69 22.87 -2.59 -2.29
CA GLY A 69 21.59 -2.52 -1.57
C GLY A 69 21.77 -2.51 -0.05
N VAL A 70 20.72 -2.14 0.66
CA VAL A 70 20.69 -2.11 2.13
C VAL A 70 19.83 -3.24 2.66
N THR A 71 20.35 -3.99 3.64
CA THR A 71 19.59 -5.00 4.36
C THR A 71 19.37 -4.53 5.79
N VAL A 72 18.11 -4.28 6.12
CA VAL A 72 17.67 -3.92 7.46
C VAL A 72 17.14 -5.16 8.16
N LYS A 73 17.56 -5.37 9.39
CA LYS A 73 16.92 -6.31 10.33
C LYS A 73 16.17 -5.48 11.36
N PRO A 74 14.84 -5.28 11.18
CA PRO A 74 14.04 -4.56 12.15
C PRO A 74 14.26 -5.11 13.57
N ALA A 75 14.57 -4.24 14.52
CA ALA A 75 14.66 -4.58 15.95
C ALA A 75 13.24 -4.81 16.51
N LEU A 76 12.63 -5.93 16.11
CA LEU A 76 11.32 -6.38 16.54
C LEU A 76 11.49 -7.30 17.74
N GLY A 77 10.99 -6.89 18.90
CA GLY A 77 10.86 -7.75 20.06
C GLY A 77 9.79 -8.83 19.85
N PRO A 78 9.68 -9.81 20.77
CA PRO A 78 8.66 -10.87 20.67
C PRO A 78 7.23 -10.33 20.56
N ASP A 79 6.95 -9.20 21.21
CA ASP A 79 5.62 -8.57 21.24
C ASP A 79 5.37 -7.60 20.05
N ASP A 80 6.39 -7.32 19.24
CA ASP A 80 6.27 -6.42 18.08
C ASP A 80 5.73 -7.13 16.83
N GLY A 81 5.72 -8.46 16.85
CA GLY A 81 5.24 -9.29 15.76
C GLY A 81 6.20 -9.38 14.57
N ARG A 82 5.72 -9.96 13.47
CA ARG A 82 6.46 -10.11 12.21
C ARG A 82 6.01 -9.09 11.19
N ILE A 83 6.87 -8.80 10.22
CA ILE A 83 6.55 -7.92 9.10
C ILE A 83 5.33 -8.48 8.34
N SER A 84 4.35 -7.64 8.03
CA SER A 84 3.12 -8.02 7.35
C SER A 84 2.72 -7.10 6.20
N ALA A 85 3.28 -5.89 6.12
CA ALA A 85 3.08 -4.95 5.02
C ALA A 85 4.33 -4.07 4.82
N VAL A 86 4.54 -3.60 3.60
CA VAL A 86 5.61 -2.66 3.25
C VAL A 86 5.10 -1.68 2.21
N GLU A 87 5.42 -0.40 2.35
CA GLU A 87 5.04 0.64 1.41
C GLU A 87 6.07 1.79 1.39
N TRP A 88 6.15 2.51 0.28
CA TRP A 88 6.98 3.72 0.17
C TRP A 88 6.20 4.96 0.63
N VAL A 89 6.88 5.89 1.29
CA VAL A 89 6.36 7.22 1.66
C VAL A 89 7.35 8.30 1.22
N PRO A 90 6.90 9.46 0.72
CA PRO A 90 7.80 10.53 0.32
C PRO A 90 8.47 11.11 1.56
N LEU A 91 9.65 11.69 1.39
CA LEU A 91 10.34 12.44 2.43
C LEU A 91 10.90 13.70 1.78
N ASP A 92 10.35 14.86 2.14
CA ASP A 92 10.87 16.15 1.71
C ASP A 92 12.19 16.46 2.45
N ALA A 93 13.27 15.76 2.08
CA ALA A 93 14.61 16.06 2.57
C ALA A 93 15.28 17.04 1.60
N GLU A 94 15.63 18.23 2.08
CA GLU A 94 16.46 19.18 1.32
C GLU A 94 17.85 18.55 1.07
N GLY A 95 17.99 17.85 -0.05
CA GLY A 95 19.27 17.37 -0.55
C GLY A 95 19.91 18.42 -1.46
N ALA A 96 21.23 18.60 -1.35
CA ALA A 96 22.04 19.55 -2.12
C ALA A 96 22.05 19.33 -3.65
N GLN A 97 21.32 18.33 -4.16
CA GLN A 97 21.29 17.92 -5.58
C GLN A 97 19.89 17.57 -6.10
N GLY A 98 18.81 18.05 -5.47
CA GLY A 98 17.45 17.82 -6.00
C GLY A 98 17.02 16.33 -6.03
N GLU A 99 17.67 15.49 -5.23
CA GLU A 99 17.23 14.12 -5.00
C GLU A 99 16.07 14.12 -4.00
N GLU A 100 14.90 13.75 -4.49
CA GLU A 100 13.68 13.54 -3.71
C GLU A 100 13.93 12.44 -2.66
N GLY A 101 13.81 12.78 -1.38
CA GLY A 101 13.97 11.81 -0.30
C GLY A 101 12.82 10.81 -0.26
N MET A 102 13.12 9.55 0.05
CA MET A 102 12.12 8.52 0.29
C MET A 102 12.34 7.88 1.66
N ALA A 103 11.27 7.39 2.25
CA ALA A 103 11.32 6.49 3.39
C ALA A 103 10.45 5.25 3.12
N LEU A 104 10.74 4.18 3.85
CA LEU A 104 9.96 2.95 3.82
C LEU A 104 9.14 2.84 5.09
N VAL A 105 7.85 2.55 4.95
CA VAL A 105 6.99 2.18 6.07
C VAL A 105 6.77 0.67 6.07
N VAL A 106 6.96 0.07 7.24
CA VAL A 106 6.78 -1.36 7.49
C VAL A 106 5.69 -1.54 8.54
N GLY A 107 4.71 -2.37 8.22
CA GLY A 107 3.65 -2.79 9.14
C GLY A 107 3.93 -4.17 9.70
N THR A 108 3.51 -4.43 10.95
CA THR A 108 3.62 -5.76 11.58
C THR A 108 2.27 -6.43 11.83
N ASP A 109 2.31 -7.74 12.05
CA ASP A 109 1.14 -8.54 12.42
C ASP A 109 0.63 -8.28 13.85
N ALA A 110 1.38 -7.55 14.68
CA ALA A 110 0.96 -7.05 15.99
C ALA A 110 0.46 -5.58 15.95
N GLY A 111 0.49 -4.94 14.77
CA GLY A 111 -0.06 -3.61 14.54
C GLY A 111 0.88 -2.45 14.83
N TRP A 112 2.18 -2.67 14.62
CA TRP A 112 3.20 -1.63 14.67
C TRP A 112 3.50 -1.08 13.28
N LEU A 113 3.70 0.24 13.19
CA LEU A 113 4.37 0.88 12.07
C LEU A 113 5.80 1.22 12.45
N LEU A 114 6.72 0.97 11.52
CA LEU A 114 8.11 1.34 11.58
C LEU A 114 8.49 2.08 10.30
N PHE A 115 9.13 3.24 10.43
CA PHE A 115 9.59 4.04 9.30
C PHE A 115 11.11 3.96 9.21
N TYR A 116 11.64 3.71 8.01
CA TYR A 116 13.07 3.54 7.75
C TYR A 116 13.56 4.51 6.69
N SER A 117 14.78 5.04 6.88
CA SER A 117 15.53 5.74 5.84
C SER A 117 15.99 4.74 4.75
N LEU A 118 16.42 5.25 3.59
CA LEU A 118 17.06 4.41 2.57
C LEU A 118 18.41 3.84 3.02
N ALA A 119 19.06 4.48 3.99
CA ALA A 119 20.28 3.97 4.62
C ALA A 119 20.01 2.86 5.64
N GLY A 120 18.74 2.62 5.99
CA GLY A 120 18.31 1.56 6.89
C GLY A 120 18.10 2.00 8.35
N ASP A 121 18.17 3.30 8.62
CA ASP A 121 17.99 3.85 9.97
C ASP A 121 16.52 3.89 10.34
N LEU A 122 16.19 3.51 11.58
CA LEU A 122 14.83 3.62 12.10
C LEU A 122 14.51 5.09 12.42
N LEU A 123 13.59 5.67 11.66
CA LEU A 123 13.11 7.04 11.83
C LEU A 123 12.03 7.14 12.89
N HIS A 124 11.07 6.21 12.87
CA HIS A 124 9.92 6.26 13.77
C HIS A 124 9.33 4.87 14.04
N LYS A 125 8.77 4.66 15.24
CA LYS A 125 8.05 3.44 15.61
C LYS A 125 6.80 3.74 16.44
N GLN A 126 5.65 3.22 16.02
CA GLN A 126 4.37 3.44 16.72
C GLN A 126 3.39 2.28 16.59
N SER A 127 2.74 1.92 17.70
CA SER A 127 1.59 0.98 17.69
C SER A 127 0.30 1.74 17.42
N ILE A 128 -0.50 1.25 16.48
CA ILE A 128 -1.77 1.89 16.08
C ILE A 128 -2.97 1.13 16.65
N TYR A 129 -3.07 -0.15 16.32
CA TYR A 129 -4.21 -0.99 16.66
C TYR A 129 -3.73 -2.44 16.85
N PRO A 130 -4.22 -3.17 17.87
CA PRO A 130 -3.75 -4.52 18.22
C PRO A 130 -4.21 -5.63 17.27
N ALA A 131 -3.99 -5.46 15.97
CA ALA A 131 -4.26 -6.48 14.97
C ALA A 131 -3.24 -6.42 13.83
N LYS A 132 -3.24 -7.46 12.99
CA LYS A 132 -2.36 -7.54 11.83
C LYS A 132 -2.63 -6.41 10.85
N ILE A 133 -1.58 -5.71 10.45
CA ILE A 133 -1.66 -4.79 9.32
C ILE A 133 -1.73 -5.62 8.05
N LEU A 134 -2.86 -5.54 7.34
CA LEU A 134 -3.13 -6.26 6.10
C LEU A 134 -2.51 -5.55 4.90
N LYS A 135 -2.54 -4.21 4.90
CA LYS A 135 -2.06 -3.39 3.79
C LYS A 135 -1.71 -1.99 4.26
N LEU A 136 -0.72 -1.41 3.60
CA LEU A 136 -0.38 0.00 3.65
C LEU A 136 -0.61 0.54 2.25
N ASN A 137 -1.25 1.69 2.13
CA ASN A 137 -1.31 2.40 0.85
C ASN A 137 -1.01 3.86 1.09
N PHE A 138 -0.03 4.38 0.37
CA PHE A 138 0.16 5.81 0.22
C PHE A 138 -0.63 6.29 -1.01
N SER A 139 -1.43 7.33 -0.85
CA SER A 139 -2.12 7.99 -1.97
C SER A 139 -1.65 9.42 -2.03
N GLU A 140 -1.15 9.83 -3.19
CA GLU A 140 -0.85 11.23 -3.48
C GLU A 140 -2.13 12.05 -3.67
N ARG A 141 -1.99 13.36 -3.47
CA ARG A 141 -2.98 14.38 -3.77
C ARG A 141 -3.45 14.21 -5.21
N LYS A 142 -4.74 13.96 -5.34
CA LYS A 142 -5.41 13.91 -6.64
C LYS A 142 -5.73 15.34 -7.05
N GLU A 143 -5.02 15.85 -8.06
CA GLU A 143 -5.37 17.11 -8.70
C GLU A 143 -6.52 16.83 -9.68
N ASN A 144 -7.76 17.00 -9.23
CA ASN A 144 -8.94 16.93 -10.10
C ASN A 144 -9.58 18.32 -10.25
N ALA A 145 -9.91 18.66 -11.49
CA ALA A 145 -10.48 19.95 -11.93
C ALA A 145 -11.79 20.40 -11.23
N TRP A 146 -12.32 19.62 -10.29
CA TRP A 146 -13.57 19.87 -9.57
C TRP A 146 -13.45 19.72 -8.04
N GLU A 147 -12.35 19.20 -7.51
CA GLU A 147 -12.12 19.06 -6.06
C GLU A 147 -10.63 19.25 -5.75
N ASP A 148 -10.27 20.46 -5.36
CA ASP A 148 -8.88 20.85 -5.04
C ASP A 148 -8.51 20.58 -3.56
N SER A 149 -9.11 19.56 -2.94
CA SER A 149 -9.13 19.41 -1.47
C SER A 149 -8.53 18.11 -0.92
N GLY A 150 -7.99 17.24 -1.78
CA GLY A 150 -7.26 16.05 -1.32
C GLY A 150 -5.86 16.42 -0.83
N SER A 151 -5.47 15.92 0.34
CA SER A 151 -4.06 15.86 0.76
C SER A 151 -3.48 14.49 0.38
N ASP A 152 -2.16 14.40 0.31
CA ASP A 152 -1.47 13.11 0.41
C ASP A 152 -1.96 12.39 1.67
N GLU A 153 -2.03 11.07 1.65
CA GLU A 153 -2.44 10.29 2.82
C GLU A 153 -1.81 8.91 2.86
N LEU A 154 -1.48 8.46 4.08
CA LEU A 154 -1.12 7.08 4.35
C LEU A 154 -2.32 6.38 5.00
N SER A 155 -2.82 5.34 4.35
CA SER A 155 -3.86 4.46 4.87
C SER A 155 -3.27 3.15 5.40
N VAL A 156 -3.77 2.70 6.54
CA VAL A 156 -3.38 1.45 7.21
C VAL A 156 -4.62 0.58 7.37
N VAL A 157 -4.59 -0.61 6.78
CA VAL A 157 -5.73 -1.53 6.76
C VAL A 157 -5.51 -2.67 7.75
N PHE A 158 -6.53 -2.94 8.57
CA PHE A 158 -6.60 -4.04 9.54
C PHE A 158 -7.87 -4.86 9.29
N PRO A 159 -8.02 -6.04 9.91
CA PRO A 159 -9.28 -6.77 9.92
C PRO A 159 -10.41 -5.91 10.52
N GLY A 160 -11.27 -5.38 9.66
CA GLY A 160 -12.44 -4.61 10.05
C GLY A 160 -12.16 -3.17 10.50
N VAL A 161 -10.92 -2.68 10.37
CA VAL A 161 -10.52 -1.34 10.80
C VAL A 161 -9.66 -0.70 9.72
N ILE A 162 -9.85 0.60 9.47
CA ILE A 162 -8.99 1.40 8.61
C ILE A 162 -8.51 2.61 9.39
N ALA A 163 -7.22 2.93 9.27
CA ALA A 163 -6.63 4.14 9.80
C ALA A 163 -6.09 5.02 8.67
N ARG A 164 -6.10 6.33 8.87
CA ARG A 164 -5.55 7.35 7.96
C ARG A 164 -4.62 8.27 8.73
N CYS A 165 -3.47 8.56 8.16
CA CYS A 165 -2.61 9.66 8.53
C CYS A 165 -2.64 10.69 7.41
N ASP A 166 -2.79 11.97 7.77
CA ASP A 166 -2.65 13.05 6.80
C ASP A 166 -1.18 13.15 6.33
N GLY A 167 -0.97 13.40 5.05
CA GLY A 167 0.34 13.46 4.44
C GLY A 167 1.18 14.63 4.92
N ALA A 168 0.57 15.80 5.19
CA ALA A 168 1.32 16.95 5.73
C ALA A 168 1.84 16.66 7.14
N ASP A 169 0.98 16.10 8.00
CA ASP A 169 1.36 15.65 9.34
C ASP A 169 2.47 14.58 9.28
N LEU A 170 2.37 13.66 8.32
CA LEU A 170 3.36 12.61 8.09
C LEU A 170 4.72 13.21 7.67
N GLN A 171 4.73 14.15 6.73
CA GLN A 171 5.95 14.81 6.25
C GLN A 171 6.66 15.57 7.38
N ILE A 172 5.93 16.40 8.12
CA ILE A 172 6.49 17.18 9.24
C ILE A 172 7.16 16.25 10.26
N MET A 173 6.49 15.15 10.59
CA MET A 173 7.03 14.16 11.53
C MET A 173 8.27 13.46 10.99
N LEU A 174 8.21 12.92 9.76
CA LEU A 174 9.34 12.20 9.18
C LEU A 174 10.57 13.09 8.99
N GLN A 175 10.38 14.34 8.55
CA GLN A 175 11.46 15.32 8.42
C GLN A 175 12.15 15.57 9.76
N LYS A 176 11.36 15.81 10.82
CA LYS A 176 11.88 16.02 12.17
C LYS A 176 12.67 14.81 12.65
N SER A 177 12.09 13.61 12.57
CA SER A 177 12.75 12.36 12.96
C SER A 177 14.03 12.11 12.16
N PHE A 178 14.04 12.41 10.86
CA PHE A 178 15.22 12.26 10.02
C PHE A 178 16.36 13.20 10.42
N GLN A 179 16.06 14.45 10.75
CA GLN A 179 17.08 15.40 11.24
C GLN A 179 17.61 15.01 12.62
N GLU A 180 16.75 14.48 13.50
CA GLU A 180 17.16 13.96 14.82
C GLU A 180 18.10 12.75 14.68
N VAL A 181 17.82 11.82 13.77
CA VAL A 181 18.70 10.67 13.50
C VAL A 181 20.04 11.13 12.93
N LYS A 182 20.03 12.07 11.97
CA LYS A 182 21.25 12.63 11.40
C LYS A 182 22.11 13.35 12.43
N SER A 183 21.50 14.13 13.33
CA SER A 183 22.25 14.87 14.35
C SER A 183 22.88 13.94 15.38
N ARG A 184 22.18 12.86 15.79
CA ARG A 184 22.74 11.80 16.64
C ARG A 184 23.93 11.11 15.99
N MET A 185 23.82 10.72 14.71
CA MET A 185 24.94 10.14 13.96
C MET A 185 26.16 11.07 13.87
N TRP A 186 25.94 12.39 13.77
CA TRP A 186 27.04 13.35 13.80
C TRP A 186 27.63 13.49 15.20
N LYS A 187 26.81 13.49 16.24
CA LYS A 187 27.26 13.56 17.63
C LYS A 187 28.08 12.33 18.04
N ASP A 188 27.62 11.12 17.71
CA ASP A 188 28.33 9.85 18.00
C ASP A 188 29.69 9.75 17.28
N LYS A 189 29.88 10.48 16.17
CA LYS A 189 31.17 10.57 15.48
C LYS A 189 32.17 11.52 16.16
N PHE A 190 31.69 12.43 17.01
CA PHE A 190 32.53 13.45 17.66
C PHE A 190 32.61 13.30 19.18
N GLU A 191 31.68 12.59 19.83
CA GLU A 191 31.64 12.35 21.27
C GLU A 191 31.18 10.91 21.55
N GLN A 192 32.02 10.12 22.22
CA GLN A 192 31.76 8.72 22.58
C GLN A 192 31.29 8.69 24.04
N GLU A 193 29.98 8.87 24.28
CA GLU A 193 29.38 8.59 25.59
C GLU A 193 28.07 7.79 25.43
N ASP A 194 27.97 6.74 26.24
CA ASP A 194 26.83 5.85 26.37
C ASP A 194 25.61 6.60 26.91
N ASP A 195 24.54 6.70 26.12
CA ASP A 195 23.20 6.99 26.64
C ASP A 195 22.20 5.95 26.12
N GLU A 196 21.60 5.19 27.05
CA GLU A 196 20.41 4.36 26.85
C GLU A 196 19.20 5.27 26.60
N ASP A 197 19.16 5.88 25.43
CA ASP A 197 18.13 6.85 25.09
C ASP A 197 16.84 6.12 24.69
N THR A 198 15.94 6.00 25.65
CA THR A 198 14.58 5.52 25.43
C THR A 198 13.81 6.62 24.69
N SER A 199 14.05 6.76 23.38
CA SER A 199 13.39 7.78 22.56
C SER A 199 11.88 7.55 22.56
N SER A 200 11.16 8.40 23.30
CA SER A 200 9.72 8.48 23.17
C SER A 200 9.41 9.22 21.88
N PHE A 201 9.22 8.48 20.80
CA PHE A 201 8.85 9.08 19.53
C PHE A 201 7.55 9.89 19.64
N GLU A 202 7.47 11.01 18.95
CA GLU A 202 6.26 11.83 18.89
C GLU A 202 5.12 11.07 18.19
N LYS A 203 3.92 11.08 18.76
CA LYS A 203 2.83 10.24 18.26
C LYS A 203 2.22 10.83 16.99
N ILE A 204 2.25 10.06 15.90
CA ILE A 204 1.58 10.40 14.65
C ILE A 204 0.06 10.55 14.88
N PRO A 205 -0.56 11.65 14.42
CA PRO A 205 -2.00 11.81 14.45
C PRO A 205 -2.64 10.89 13.41
N LEU A 206 -3.23 9.78 13.88
CA LEU A 206 -4.02 8.89 13.03
C LEU A 206 -5.51 9.06 13.32
N GLN A 207 -6.34 8.95 12.31
CA GLN A 207 -7.78 8.78 12.44
C GLN A 207 -8.12 7.31 12.19
N ILE A 208 -8.98 6.72 13.01
CA ILE A 208 -9.29 5.28 12.95
C ILE A 208 -10.80 5.08 12.88
N TRP A 209 -11.22 4.19 11.99
CA TRP A 209 -12.62 3.89 11.70
C TRP A 209 -12.90 2.40 11.73
N ASN A 210 -14.08 2.02 12.22
CA ASN A 210 -14.58 0.65 12.12
C ASN A 210 -15.37 0.46 10.82
N VAL A 211 -14.94 -0.52 10.01
CA VAL A 211 -15.50 -0.87 8.70
C VAL A 211 -15.92 -2.34 8.65
N SER A 212 -16.30 -2.93 9.79
CA SER A 212 -16.62 -4.37 9.91
C SER A 212 -18.11 -4.71 9.91
N LYS A 213 -19.00 -3.73 9.70
CA LYS A 213 -20.46 -3.95 9.80
C LYS A 213 -20.99 -5.04 8.86
N PHE A 214 -20.46 -5.12 7.64
CA PHE A 214 -20.96 -6.05 6.62
C PHE A 214 -20.16 -7.35 6.51
N SER A 215 -18.86 -7.31 6.77
CA SER A 215 -17.93 -8.44 6.62
C SER A 215 -16.63 -8.15 7.37
N SER A 216 -15.91 -9.21 7.74
CA SER A 216 -14.48 -9.09 8.01
C SER A 216 -13.77 -8.59 6.75
N CYS A 217 -12.97 -7.53 6.89
CA CYS A 217 -12.26 -6.88 5.80
C CYS A 217 -10.91 -7.59 5.58
N VAL A 218 -10.66 -8.04 4.35
CA VAL A 218 -9.36 -8.63 3.94
C VAL A 218 -8.48 -7.64 3.18
N ASP A 219 -9.08 -6.66 2.51
CA ASP A 219 -8.41 -5.52 1.86
C ASP A 219 -9.37 -4.33 1.82
N ALA A 220 -8.84 -3.11 1.87
CA ALA A 220 -9.59 -1.88 1.84
C ALA A 220 -8.79 -0.73 1.26
N ALA A 221 -9.51 0.31 0.83
CA ALA A 221 -8.92 1.55 0.41
C ALA A 221 -9.88 2.72 0.64
N ILE A 222 -9.31 3.89 0.93
CA ILE A 222 -10.02 5.17 0.89
C ILE A 222 -10.00 5.65 -0.56
N VAL A 223 -11.18 5.84 -1.16
CA VAL A 223 -11.28 6.11 -2.61
C VAL A 223 -11.34 7.59 -2.95
N GLY A 224 -11.79 8.41 -2.01
CA GLY A 224 -11.86 9.86 -2.15
C GLY A 224 -12.85 10.50 -1.16
N LEU A 225 -13.06 11.79 -1.33
CA LEU A 225 -14.03 12.55 -0.55
C LEU A 225 -15.47 12.22 -0.97
N MET A 226 -16.39 12.43 -0.05
CA MET A 226 -17.83 12.34 -0.28
C MET A 226 -18.50 13.66 0.07
N PRO A 227 -19.52 14.07 -0.71
CA PRO A 227 -20.37 15.18 -0.31
C PRO A 227 -21.07 14.85 1.01
N PRO A 228 -21.37 15.84 1.87
CA PRO A 228 -22.05 15.60 3.14
C PRO A 228 -23.39 14.88 2.94
N PRO A 229 -23.88 14.12 3.94
CA PRO A 229 -25.19 13.49 3.86
C PRO A 229 -26.30 14.50 3.56
N LEU A 230 -27.27 14.08 2.74
CA LEU A 230 -28.51 14.84 2.53
C LEU A 230 -29.13 15.08 3.91
N LEU A 231 -29.33 16.35 4.29
CA LEU A 231 -29.83 16.86 5.59
C LEU A 231 -28.78 17.25 6.65
N GLU A 232 -27.49 16.99 6.44
CA GLU A 232 -26.43 17.50 7.34
C GLU A 232 -25.94 18.86 6.79
N LEU A 233 -26.71 19.92 7.05
CA LEU A 233 -26.45 21.27 6.53
C LEU A 233 -25.24 21.90 7.23
N GLN A 234 -24.24 22.32 6.43
CA GLN A 234 -23.11 23.17 6.85
C GLN A 234 -22.28 22.62 8.03
N SER A 235 -21.82 21.37 7.95
CA SER A 235 -20.66 20.98 8.77
C SER A 235 -19.37 21.22 7.97
N SER A 236 -18.34 21.79 8.60
CA SER A 236 -16.97 21.83 8.05
C SER A 236 -16.31 20.45 7.98
N GLN A 237 -17.08 19.38 8.18
CA GLN A 237 -16.59 18.02 8.36
C GLN A 237 -16.37 17.36 7.01
N ARG A 238 -15.15 16.88 6.80
CA ARG A 238 -14.82 16.08 5.63
C ARG A 238 -15.32 14.67 5.83
N HIS A 239 -15.90 14.13 4.76
CA HIS A 239 -16.33 12.75 4.70
C HIS A 239 -15.52 12.03 3.64
N TYR A 240 -15.05 10.84 3.94
CA TYR A 240 -14.34 9.99 3.00
C TYR A 240 -15.21 8.78 2.63
N CYS A 241 -15.02 8.25 1.43
CA CYS A 241 -15.55 6.96 1.03
C CYS A 241 -14.46 5.90 1.23
N ALA A 242 -14.77 4.84 1.96
CA ALA A 242 -13.94 3.64 2.03
C ALA A 242 -14.64 2.47 1.38
N ILE A 243 -13.87 1.70 0.61
CA ILE A 243 -14.30 0.43 0.03
C ILE A 243 -13.51 -0.67 0.71
N THR A 244 -14.20 -1.74 1.08
CA THR A 244 -13.64 -2.94 1.69
C THR A 244 -14.05 -4.15 0.87
N VAL A 245 -13.23 -5.18 0.88
CA VAL A 245 -13.54 -6.50 0.32
C VAL A 245 -13.39 -7.55 1.43
N GLY A 246 -14.19 -8.61 1.37
CA GLY A 246 -14.26 -9.56 2.47
C GLY A 246 -15.01 -10.85 2.17
N GLU A 247 -15.14 -11.67 3.20
CA GLU A 247 -15.72 -13.01 3.14
C GLU A 247 -17.25 -13.02 3.00
N ASP A 248 -17.98 -12.28 3.83
CA ASP A 248 -19.45 -12.28 3.83
C ASP A 248 -20.04 -11.32 2.79
N ALA A 249 -19.26 -10.30 2.42
CA ALA A 249 -19.59 -9.33 1.39
C ALA A 249 -18.36 -9.14 0.51
N VAL A 250 -18.48 -9.50 -0.76
CA VAL A 250 -17.39 -9.37 -1.76
C VAL A 250 -16.89 -7.93 -1.82
N VAL A 251 -17.81 -6.97 -1.69
CA VAL A 251 -17.52 -5.53 -1.64
C VAL A 251 -18.45 -4.88 -0.63
N SER A 252 -17.95 -3.95 0.17
CA SER A 252 -18.76 -3.06 1.00
C SER A 252 -18.20 -1.64 0.96
N ALA A 253 -19.09 -0.65 1.03
CA ALA A 253 -18.73 0.76 1.04
C ALA A 253 -19.22 1.45 2.31
N TYR A 254 -18.39 2.35 2.82
CA TYR A 254 -18.62 3.10 4.04
C TYR A 254 -18.31 4.57 3.83
N ARG A 255 -19.03 5.42 4.54
CA ARG A 255 -18.72 6.83 4.73
C ARG A 255 -18.00 6.98 6.06
N LEU A 256 -16.82 7.58 6.00
CA LEU A 256 -15.95 7.84 7.14
C LEU A 256 -16.04 9.33 7.48
N SER A 257 -16.38 9.66 8.72
CA SER A 257 -16.39 11.05 9.19
C SER A 257 -15.05 11.42 9.77
N GLU A 258 -14.53 12.61 9.44
CA GLU A 258 -13.36 13.17 10.11
C GLU A 258 -13.64 13.58 11.57
N ASP A 259 -14.92 13.76 11.91
CA ASP A 259 -15.35 14.16 13.25
C ASP A 259 -14.86 13.16 14.32
N ARG A 260 -14.17 13.70 15.33
CA ARG A 260 -13.71 12.96 16.50
C ARG A 260 -14.84 12.68 17.49
N SER A 261 -16.08 13.10 17.21
CA SER A 261 -17.25 12.68 17.97
C SER A 261 -17.36 11.15 17.95
N ARG A 262 -17.53 10.58 19.15
CA ARG A 262 -17.36 9.14 19.39
C ARG A 262 -18.38 8.35 18.58
N SER A 263 -17.92 7.33 17.86
CA SER A 263 -18.82 6.30 17.36
C SER A 263 -19.32 5.44 18.53
N LEU A 264 -20.59 5.58 18.91
CA LEU A 264 -21.26 4.72 19.89
C LEU A 264 -21.40 3.25 19.40
N VAL A 265 -21.06 2.99 18.14
CA VAL A 265 -21.18 1.67 17.50
C VAL A 265 -20.01 0.73 17.86
N GLY A 266 -18.99 1.24 18.56
CA GLY A 266 -17.81 0.46 18.98
C GLY A 266 -18.01 -0.53 20.14
N ALA A 267 -19.22 -0.67 20.68
CA ALA A 267 -19.51 -1.57 21.81
C ALA A 267 -20.02 -2.97 21.40
N ILE A 268 -20.38 -3.19 20.13
CA ILE A 268 -20.85 -4.51 19.68
C ILE A 268 -19.65 -5.29 19.14
N LEU A 269 -18.99 -5.94 20.09
CA LEU A 269 -17.92 -6.90 19.91
C LEU A 269 -18.34 -8.09 19.02
N SER A 270 -17.42 -8.43 18.11
CA SER A 270 -17.06 -9.79 17.68
C SER A 270 -18.17 -10.84 17.51
N ARG A 271 -18.62 -11.03 16.27
CA ARG A 271 -18.90 -12.41 15.81
C ARG A 271 -17.59 -13.03 15.34
N GLY A 272 -16.99 -13.85 16.20
CA GLY A 272 -16.09 -14.91 15.75
C GLY A 272 -14.58 -14.68 15.91
N VAL A 273 -14.10 -14.25 17.07
CA VAL A 273 -12.85 -14.81 17.63
C VAL A 273 -13.03 -14.92 19.14
N ALA A 274 -13.14 -16.16 19.62
CA ALA A 274 -13.18 -16.46 21.03
C ALA A 274 -11.78 -16.25 21.64
N ALA A 275 -11.64 -15.24 22.48
CA ALA A 275 -10.79 -15.27 23.67
C ALA A 275 -11.21 -14.09 24.57
N THR A 276 -12.03 -14.43 25.55
CA THR A 276 -12.37 -13.69 26.78
C THR A 276 -11.47 -12.49 27.13
N PHE A 277 -11.98 -11.28 26.97
CA PHE A 277 -11.49 -10.13 27.74
C PHE A 277 -12.63 -9.56 28.57
N SER A 278 -12.53 -9.84 29.87
CA SER A 278 -13.45 -9.47 30.93
C SER A 278 -13.59 -7.95 31.05
N THR A 279 -14.78 -7.44 30.75
CA THR A 279 -15.29 -6.19 31.29
C THR A 279 -15.74 -6.43 32.74
N ILE A 280 -14.89 -6.15 33.71
CA ILE A 280 -15.35 -5.85 35.08
C ILE A 280 -14.64 -4.58 35.53
N SER A 281 -15.42 -3.51 35.64
CA SER A 281 -15.05 -2.29 36.34
C SER A 281 -15.16 -2.50 37.84
N SER A 282 -14.08 -2.17 38.57
CA SER A 282 -14.03 -1.66 39.95
C SER A 282 -14.50 -2.57 41.11
N LEU A 283 -13.58 -2.83 42.06
CA LEU A 283 -13.68 -2.57 43.51
C LEU A 283 -12.83 -3.59 44.30
N SER A 284 -11.62 -3.18 44.71
CA SER A 284 -11.10 -3.34 46.09
C SER A 284 -9.64 -2.92 46.16
N LYS A 285 -9.37 -1.86 46.92
CA LYS A 285 -8.04 -1.59 47.49
C LYS A 285 -7.81 -2.58 48.65
N ILE A 286 -6.54 -2.89 48.90
CA ILE A 286 -5.96 -3.40 50.16
C ILE A 286 -6.06 -4.93 50.38
N LEU A 287 -4.97 -5.68 50.20
CA LEU A 287 -3.99 -6.05 51.25
C LEU A 287 -2.88 -6.92 50.59
N TRP A 288 -1.63 -6.81 51.08
CA TRP A 288 -0.41 -7.58 50.77
C TRP A 288 0.62 -6.98 49.79
N ARG A 289 1.66 -6.37 50.39
CA ARG A 289 3.07 -6.32 49.91
C ARG A 289 3.58 -7.77 49.74
N SER A 290 4.52 -8.14 48.87
CA SER A 290 5.52 -7.40 48.08
C SER A 290 6.17 -8.36 47.07
N GLU A 291 6.32 -7.95 45.82
CA GLU A 291 7.45 -8.28 44.93
C GLU A 291 7.37 -7.34 43.70
N PRO A 292 8.46 -6.71 43.24
CA PRO A 292 8.42 -5.89 42.05
C PRO A 292 8.33 -6.82 40.83
N SER A 293 7.11 -7.06 40.35
CA SER A 293 6.90 -7.64 39.02
C SER A 293 7.59 -6.74 37.98
N PRO A 294 8.30 -7.29 36.98
CA PRO A 294 8.93 -6.49 35.94
C PRO A 294 7.86 -5.60 35.31
N THR A 295 8.13 -4.29 35.27
CA THR A 295 7.26 -3.27 34.69
C THR A 295 7.14 -3.53 33.20
N LYS A 296 6.25 -4.45 32.82
CA LYS A 296 5.81 -4.62 31.43
C LYS A 296 5.25 -3.27 30.99
N LYS A 297 5.94 -2.60 30.08
CA LYS A 297 5.48 -1.36 29.43
C LYS A 297 4.06 -1.62 28.95
N SER A 298 3.08 -1.01 29.61
CA SER A 298 1.68 -1.23 29.27
C SER A 298 1.44 -0.66 27.89
N ARG A 299 0.85 -1.47 27.01
CA ARG A 299 0.52 -1.07 25.64
C ARG A 299 -0.29 0.23 25.67
N PRO A 300 -0.03 1.20 24.77
CA PRO A 300 -0.84 2.41 24.69
C PRO A 300 -2.33 2.06 24.56
N LYS A 301 -3.19 2.74 25.33
CA LYS A 301 -4.65 2.53 25.25
C LYS A 301 -5.13 2.73 23.81
N PRO A 302 -6.00 1.85 23.27
CA PRO A 302 -6.53 1.99 21.92
C PRO A 302 -7.19 3.36 21.72
N GLN A 303 -6.89 3.99 20.59
CA GLN A 303 -7.50 5.26 20.21
C GLN A 303 -9.01 5.06 19.95
N ALA A 304 -9.82 6.06 20.31
CA ALA A 304 -11.26 6.02 20.05
C ALA A 304 -11.55 6.06 18.54
N PHE A 305 -12.54 5.27 18.10
CA PHE A 305 -12.98 5.24 16.72
C PHE A 305 -13.81 6.50 16.37
N ALA A 306 -13.49 7.09 15.22
CA ALA A 306 -14.31 8.10 14.58
C ALA A 306 -15.59 7.49 13.99
N LYS A 307 -16.58 8.34 13.73
CA LYS A 307 -17.91 7.91 13.24
C LYS A 307 -17.81 7.29 11.85
N THR A 308 -18.45 6.13 11.67
CA THR A 308 -18.62 5.47 10.38
C THR A 308 -20.08 5.19 10.10
N SER A 309 -20.50 5.34 8.83
CA SER A 309 -21.81 4.93 8.37
C SER A 309 -21.69 3.99 7.16
N PRO A 310 -22.39 2.85 7.18
CA PRO A 310 -22.44 1.98 6.00
C PRO A 310 -23.21 2.65 4.86
N LEU A 311 -22.76 2.43 3.63
CA LEU A 311 -23.43 2.93 2.42
C LEU A 311 -24.14 1.79 1.69
N THR A 312 -23.38 0.78 1.27
CA THR A 312 -23.90 -0.36 0.51
C THR A 312 -22.97 -1.57 0.65
N CYS A 313 -23.47 -2.75 0.31
CA CYS A 313 -22.67 -3.96 0.20
C CYS A 313 -23.17 -4.86 -0.93
N LEU A 314 -22.24 -5.58 -1.56
CA LEU A 314 -22.52 -6.64 -2.51
C LEU A 314 -22.22 -7.99 -1.85
N LYS A 315 -23.27 -8.70 -1.49
CA LYS A 315 -23.20 -10.08 -0.99
C LYS A 315 -23.41 -11.03 -2.16
N ASP A 316 -22.53 -12.02 -2.29
CA ASP A 316 -22.56 -12.95 -3.41
C ASP A 316 -21.97 -14.31 -3.00
N SER A 317 -22.59 -14.93 -2.00
CA SER A 317 -22.16 -16.25 -1.51
C SER A 317 -22.28 -17.30 -2.62
N PRO A 318 -21.28 -18.17 -2.84
CA PRO A 318 -20.14 -18.48 -1.95
C PRO A 318 -18.85 -17.69 -2.25
N ARG A 319 -18.91 -16.62 -3.05
CA ARG A 319 -17.72 -15.83 -3.42
C ARG A 319 -17.29 -14.94 -2.25
N LYS A 320 -15.98 -14.88 -2.04
CA LYS A 320 -15.31 -14.01 -1.06
C LYS A 320 -14.44 -13.03 -1.84
N GLY A 321 -14.53 -11.73 -1.51
CA GLY A 321 -13.59 -10.74 -2.06
C GLY A 321 -12.19 -10.97 -1.48
N GLU A 322 -11.17 -10.82 -2.30
CA GLU A 322 -9.78 -11.14 -1.90
C GLU A 322 -8.83 -9.95 -2.03
N ARG A 323 -8.88 -9.20 -3.13
CA ARG A 323 -7.97 -8.07 -3.38
C ARG A 323 -8.72 -6.89 -3.97
N LEU A 324 -8.26 -5.69 -3.63
CA LEU A 324 -8.77 -4.41 -4.11
C LEU A 324 -7.62 -3.57 -4.69
N THR A 325 -7.74 -3.20 -5.96
CA THR A 325 -6.79 -2.26 -6.61
C THR A 325 -7.56 -1.04 -7.10
N LEU A 326 -7.12 0.16 -6.71
CA LEU A 326 -7.71 1.41 -7.19
C LEU A 326 -7.05 1.88 -8.48
N SER A 327 -7.83 2.55 -9.33
CA SER A 327 -7.27 3.35 -10.40
C SER A 327 -6.59 4.60 -9.83
N PRO A 328 -5.66 5.22 -10.56
CA PRO A 328 -4.95 6.41 -10.06
C PRO A 328 -5.86 7.56 -9.66
N SER A 329 -6.96 7.76 -10.40
CA SER A 329 -7.95 8.79 -10.05
C SER A 329 -8.88 8.37 -8.91
N GLY A 330 -8.77 7.13 -8.43
CA GLY A 330 -9.67 6.52 -7.45
C GLY A 330 -11.10 6.31 -7.95
N THR A 331 -11.42 6.63 -9.21
CA THR A 331 -12.78 6.55 -9.79
C THR A 331 -13.21 5.14 -10.21
N LEU A 332 -12.25 4.22 -10.23
CA LEU A 332 -12.45 2.81 -10.57
C LEU A 332 -11.72 1.96 -9.54
N ALA A 333 -12.27 0.78 -9.26
CA ALA A 333 -11.61 -0.24 -8.47
C ALA A 333 -11.76 -1.61 -9.14
N ALA A 334 -10.66 -2.35 -9.24
CA ALA A 334 -10.68 -3.76 -9.63
C ALA A 334 -10.70 -4.62 -8.36
N ILE A 335 -11.67 -5.53 -8.28
CA ILE A 335 -11.84 -6.44 -7.14
C ILE A 335 -11.78 -7.88 -7.64
N THR A 336 -10.88 -8.68 -7.07
CA THR A 336 -10.78 -10.11 -7.35
C THR A 336 -11.53 -10.91 -6.28
N ASP A 337 -12.11 -12.04 -6.67
CA ASP A 337 -12.77 -12.96 -5.75
C ASP A 337 -12.20 -14.39 -5.80
N SER A 338 -12.55 -15.15 -4.76
CA SER A 338 -12.08 -16.51 -4.50
C SER A 338 -12.46 -17.55 -5.56
N LEU A 339 -13.45 -17.24 -6.42
CA LEU A 339 -13.89 -18.14 -7.49
C LEU A 339 -13.47 -17.67 -8.88
N GLY A 340 -12.50 -16.75 -8.96
CA GLY A 340 -11.87 -16.33 -10.20
C GLY A 340 -12.70 -15.38 -11.04
N ARG A 341 -13.41 -14.45 -10.39
CA ARG A 341 -14.05 -13.34 -11.07
C ARG A 341 -13.38 -12.04 -10.66
N ILE A 342 -13.35 -11.11 -11.62
CA ILE A 342 -12.83 -9.76 -11.43
C ILE A 342 -13.98 -8.78 -11.70
N LEU A 343 -14.33 -7.98 -10.71
CA LEU A 343 -15.32 -6.90 -10.79
C LEU A 343 -14.58 -5.58 -11.03
N LEU A 344 -15.02 -4.81 -12.02
CA LEU A 344 -14.68 -3.38 -12.13
C LEU A 344 -15.80 -2.58 -11.49
N LEU A 345 -15.51 -1.86 -10.43
CA LEU A 345 -16.44 -1.02 -9.69
C LEU A 345 -16.20 0.45 -10.02
N ASP A 346 -17.25 1.20 -10.32
CA ASP A 346 -17.23 2.65 -10.23
C ASP A 346 -17.35 3.06 -8.75
N THR A 347 -16.33 3.72 -8.22
CA THR A 347 -16.23 4.03 -6.79
C THR A 347 -17.09 5.22 -6.37
N ARG A 348 -17.53 6.06 -7.32
CA ARG A 348 -18.41 7.21 -7.05
C ARG A 348 -19.86 6.78 -7.05
N ALA A 349 -20.25 6.01 -8.07
CA ALA A 349 -21.60 5.45 -8.17
C ALA A 349 -21.80 4.22 -7.26
N LEU A 350 -20.71 3.58 -6.83
CA LEU A 350 -20.71 2.31 -6.09
C LEU A 350 -21.44 1.18 -6.86
N VAL A 351 -21.25 1.15 -8.18
CA VAL A 351 -21.87 0.17 -9.10
C VAL A 351 -20.81 -0.60 -9.87
N ALA A 352 -21.00 -1.91 -10.00
CA ALA A 352 -20.14 -2.74 -10.85
C ALA A 352 -20.42 -2.43 -12.33
N VAL A 353 -19.41 -1.96 -13.05
CA VAL A 353 -19.50 -1.52 -14.45
C VAL A 353 -18.98 -2.56 -15.44
N ARG A 354 -18.18 -3.54 -14.99
CA ARG A 354 -17.65 -4.61 -15.85
C ARG A 354 -17.27 -5.86 -15.05
N LEU A 355 -17.29 -7.01 -15.73
CA LEU A 355 -16.99 -8.32 -15.15
C LEU A 355 -16.09 -9.16 -16.05
N TRP A 356 -15.10 -9.83 -15.46
CA TRP A 356 -14.35 -10.92 -16.08
C TRP A 356 -14.49 -12.21 -15.27
N LYS A 357 -14.48 -13.37 -15.94
CA LYS A 357 -14.65 -14.70 -15.34
C LYS A 357 -13.50 -15.62 -15.75
N GLY A 358 -13.16 -16.58 -14.88
CA GLY A 358 -12.12 -17.57 -15.14
C GLY A 358 -10.70 -17.07 -14.85
N TYR A 359 -10.54 -16.16 -13.89
CA TYR A 359 -9.28 -15.54 -13.47
C TYR A 359 -8.99 -15.84 -12.00
N ARG A 360 -8.96 -17.12 -11.63
CA ARG A 360 -8.63 -17.54 -10.25
C ARG A 360 -7.18 -17.18 -9.93
N ASP A 361 -6.95 -16.70 -8.71
CA ASP A 361 -5.66 -16.22 -8.19
C ASP A 361 -5.06 -15.05 -9.01
N ALA A 362 -5.89 -14.32 -9.75
CA ALA A 362 -5.42 -13.19 -10.54
C ALA A 362 -5.06 -11.98 -9.67
N SER A 363 -4.11 -11.19 -10.14
CA SER A 363 -3.82 -9.86 -9.61
C SER A 363 -4.04 -8.80 -10.70
N CYS A 364 -4.49 -7.62 -10.28
CA CYS A 364 -4.89 -6.56 -11.18
C CYS A 364 -4.12 -5.29 -10.86
N LEU A 365 -3.57 -4.64 -11.89
CA LEU A 365 -2.98 -3.31 -11.83
C LEU A 365 -3.52 -2.45 -12.97
N PHE A 366 -3.69 -1.15 -12.74
CA PHE A 366 -4.06 -0.24 -13.82
C PHE A 366 -2.81 0.13 -14.62
N VAL A 367 -2.95 0.35 -15.93
CA VAL A 367 -1.87 0.74 -16.84
C VAL A 367 -2.40 1.72 -17.87
N GLU A 368 -1.56 2.61 -18.39
CA GLU A 368 -1.94 3.54 -19.44
C GLU A 368 -1.25 3.15 -20.75
N MET A 369 -2.06 2.82 -21.76
CA MET A 369 -1.60 2.36 -23.06
C MET A 369 -1.78 3.46 -24.11
N LEU A 370 -0.80 3.64 -25.00
CA LEU A 370 -0.87 4.64 -26.07
C LEU A 370 -1.94 4.23 -27.10
N ARG A 371 -2.81 5.17 -27.49
CA ARG A 371 -3.98 4.89 -28.35
C ARG A 371 -3.65 4.79 -29.84
N ASN A 372 -2.67 5.54 -30.35
CA ASN A 372 -2.46 5.72 -31.79
C ASN A 372 -0.98 5.55 -32.22
N LYS A 373 -0.77 4.76 -33.28
CA LYS A 373 0.52 4.42 -33.90
C LYS A 373 0.95 5.44 -34.96
N ASP A 374 0.01 6.21 -35.52
CA ASP A 374 0.24 6.98 -36.75
C ASP A 374 1.11 8.23 -36.56
N LYS A 375 1.29 8.72 -35.32
CA LYS A 375 2.24 9.82 -35.02
C LYS A 375 3.72 9.37 -35.03
N VAL A 376 4.00 8.06 -35.08
CA VAL A 376 5.38 7.53 -35.01
C VAL A 376 6.09 7.58 -36.37
N SER A 377 5.34 7.67 -37.47
CA SER A 377 5.88 7.68 -38.85
C SER A 377 6.37 9.06 -39.30
N SER A 378 6.24 10.10 -38.47
CA SER A 378 6.63 11.47 -38.81
C SER A 378 7.59 12.02 -37.77
N SER A 379 8.89 11.93 -38.09
CA SER A 379 10.03 12.60 -37.45
C SER A 379 10.50 12.10 -36.07
N SER A 380 11.78 11.74 -36.04
CA SER A 380 12.63 11.50 -34.89
C SER A 380 12.88 12.76 -34.05
N MET A 381 12.92 12.57 -32.73
CA MET A 381 13.73 13.25 -31.69
C MET A 381 13.02 14.00 -30.55
N HIS A 382 11.75 14.41 -30.62
CA HIS A 382 11.01 14.94 -29.45
C HIS A 382 9.50 14.85 -29.66
N LEU A 383 8.89 13.68 -29.37
CA LEU A 383 7.43 13.57 -29.36
C LEU A 383 6.95 13.64 -27.91
N ASP A 384 6.52 14.84 -27.50
CA ASP A 384 5.90 15.06 -26.21
C ASP A 384 4.47 14.51 -26.24
N TYR A 385 4.32 13.26 -25.80
CA TYR A 385 2.99 12.67 -25.59
C TYR A 385 2.30 13.37 -24.43
N THR A 386 1.02 13.67 -24.61
CA THR A 386 0.16 14.22 -23.57
C THR A 386 -0.65 13.11 -22.92
N LYS A 387 -1.24 13.37 -21.76
CA LYS A 387 -2.21 12.47 -21.10
C LYS A 387 -3.34 12.02 -22.04
N SER A 388 -3.74 12.86 -22.99
CA SER A 388 -4.83 12.57 -23.94
C SER A 388 -4.49 11.48 -24.97
N ASP A 389 -3.20 11.25 -25.24
CA ASP A 389 -2.73 10.23 -26.18
C ASP A 389 -2.83 8.81 -25.58
N TYR A 390 -3.01 8.70 -24.25
CA TYR A 390 -3.10 7.44 -23.52
C TYR A 390 -4.54 7.07 -23.20
N CYS A 391 -4.78 5.77 -23.02
CA CYS A 391 -6.02 5.23 -22.48
C CYS A 391 -5.76 4.38 -21.25
N LEU A 392 -6.62 4.55 -20.24
CA LEU A 392 -6.57 3.75 -19.02
C LEU A 392 -7.01 2.32 -19.35
N CYS A 393 -6.22 1.37 -18.89
CA CYS A 393 -6.40 -0.05 -19.07
C CYS A 393 -6.23 -0.79 -17.73
N LEU A 394 -6.66 -2.04 -17.70
CA LEU A 394 -6.46 -2.97 -16.60
C LEU A 394 -5.56 -4.11 -17.07
N ALA A 395 -4.38 -4.22 -16.48
CA ALA A 395 -3.52 -5.39 -16.61
C ALA A 395 -3.97 -6.46 -15.61
N ILE A 396 -4.38 -7.61 -16.15
CA ILE A 396 -4.83 -8.78 -15.38
C ILE A 396 -3.73 -9.83 -15.50
N HIS A 397 -2.96 -10.01 -14.44
CA HIS A 397 -2.02 -11.11 -14.31
C HIS A 397 -2.78 -12.35 -13.84
N ALA A 398 -2.74 -13.42 -14.64
CA ALA A 398 -3.45 -14.67 -14.39
C ALA A 398 -2.46 -15.83 -14.25
N PRO A 399 -1.88 -16.07 -13.05
CA PRO A 399 -0.81 -17.05 -12.85
C PRO A 399 -1.18 -18.45 -13.33
N ARG A 400 -2.40 -18.92 -13.05
CA ARG A 400 -2.88 -20.25 -13.48
C ARG A 400 -2.92 -20.44 -14.99
N LYS A 401 -3.10 -19.34 -15.74
CA LYS A 401 -3.10 -19.35 -17.20
C LYS A 401 -1.71 -19.06 -17.77
N GLY A 402 -0.75 -18.62 -16.95
CA GLY A 402 0.57 -18.20 -17.39
C GLY A 402 0.52 -17.02 -18.36
N ILE A 403 -0.41 -16.07 -18.16
CA ILE A 403 -0.57 -14.90 -19.04
C ILE A 403 -0.84 -13.60 -18.26
N ILE A 404 -0.54 -12.47 -18.90
CA ILE A 404 -1.02 -11.14 -18.56
C ILE A 404 -1.91 -10.65 -19.71
N GLU A 405 -3.16 -10.27 -19.41
CA GLU A 405 -4.04 -9.64 -20.38
C GLU A 405 -4.24 -8.16 -20.06
N VAL A 406 -4.22 -7.28 -21.06
CA VAL A 406 -4.53 -5.86 -20.86
C VAL A 406 -5.84 -5.52 -21.53
N TRP A 407 -6.77 -4.97 -20.75
CA TRP A 407 -8.12 -4.63 -21.18
C TRP A 407 -8.34 -3.12 -21.11
N GLN A 408 -8.94 -2.54 -22.14
CA GLN A 408 -9.23 -1.11 -22.15
C GLN A 408 -10.44 -0.77 -21.25
N MET A 409 -10.30 0.25 -20.41
CA MET A 409 -11.37 0.76 -19.55
C MET A 409 -12.24 1.81 -20.30
N ARG A 410 -13.52 1.96 -19.96
CA ARG A 410 -14.32 1.12 -19.04
C ARG A 410 -14.90 -0.10 -19.76
N THR A 411 -15.37 0.06 -20.99
CA THR A 411 -16.06 -0.96 -21.81
C THR A 411 -15.30 -1.31 -23.10
N GLY A 412 -13.98 -1.16 -23.13
CA GLY A 412 -13.18 -1.42 -24.34
C GLY A 412 -12.69 -2.88 -24.48
N PRO A 413 -12.12 -3.26 -25.64
CA PRO A 413 -11.67 -4.63 -25.91
C PRO A 413 -10.42 -5.03 -25.10
N ARG A 414 -10.03 -6.31 -25.23
CA ARG A 414 -8.70 -6.78 -24.83
C ARG A 414 -7.70 -6.29 -25.86
N LEU A 415 -6.68 -5.56 -25.41
CA LEU A 415 -5.68 -4.93 -26.26
C LEU A 415 -4.50 -5.88 -26.54
N LEU A 416 -4.08 -6.65 -25.54
CA LEU A 416 -2.93 -7.55 -25.65
C LEU A 416 -3.01 -8.73 -24.69
N THR A 417 -2.23 -9.76 -25.00
CA THR A 417 -2.02 -10.93 -24.15
C THR A 417 -0.56 -11.34 -24.23
N ILE A 418 0.11 -11.40 -23.08
CA ILE A 418 1.54 -11.69 -22.97
C ILE A 418 1.71 -12.98 -22.17
N PRO A 419 2.54 -13.93 -22.64
CA PRO A 419 2.97 -15.06 -21.81
C PRO A 419 3.68 -14.56 -20.55
N CYS A 420 3.27 -15.08 -19.39
CA CYS A 420 3.88 -14.76 -18.10
C CYS A 420 4.60 -16.00 -17.57
N PRO A 421 5.93 -15.97 -17.40
CA PRO A 421 6.67 -17.06 -16.80
C PRO A 421 6.21 -17.34 -15.36
N LYS A 422 6.38 -18.58 -14.90
CA LYS A 422 6.17 -18.94 -13.48
C LYS A 422 7.13 -18.14 -12.58
N GLY A 423 6.75 -17.97 -11.31
CA GLY A 423 7.54 -17.20 -10.35
C GLY A 423 7.58 -15.69 -10.64
N SER A 424 6.66 -15.18 -11.47
CA SER A 424 6.57 -13.76 -11.79
C SER A 424 5.44 -13.06 -11.03
N ARG A 425 5.66 -11.81 -10.64
CA ARG A 425 4.64 -10.93 -10.04
C ARG A 425 4.62 -9.61 -10.81
N ILE A 426 3.41 -9.08 -11.05
CA ILE A 426 3.26 -7.71 -11.55
C ILE A 426 3.39 -6.72 -10.39
N LEU A 427 4.10 -5.62 -10.63
CA LEU A 427 4.38 -4.56 -9.69
C LEU A 427 4.07 -3.21 -10.34
N GLN A 428 3.77 -2.21 -9.53
CA GLN A 428 3.58 -0.84 -9.98
C GLN A 428 4.20 0.08 -8.92
N PRO A 429 4.86 1.18 -9.32
CA PRO A 429 5.36 2.16 -8.37
C PRO A 429 4.23 2.71 -7.49
N SER A 430 4.51 2.85 -6.20
CA SER A 430 3.52 3.30 -5.20
C SER A 430 3.09 4.76 -5.36
N MET A 431 3.80 5.54 -6.17
CA MET A 431 3.68 6.99 -6.30
C MET A 431 3.90 7.44 -7.74
N ARG A 432 3.25 8.55 -8.10
CA ARG A 432 3.41 9.27 -9.36
C ARG A 432 4.01 10.63 -9.03
N PHE A 433 5.34 10.70 -8.95
CA PHE A 433 5.97 12.01 -8.86
C PHE A 433 5.53 12.88 -10.03
N SER A 434 4.89 14.00 -9.66
CA SER A 434 4.46 15.00 -10.64
C SER A 434 5.72 15.52 -11.30
N SER A 435 5.84 15.18 -12.56
CA SER A 435 6.84 15.69 -13.47
C SER A 435 6.73 17.23 -13.43
N SER A 436 7.84 17.93 -13.17
CA SER A 436 7.88 19.41 -13.16
C SER A 436 7.12 19.99 -14.36
N ALA A 437 6.62 21.23 -14.25
CA ALA A 437 5.80 21.89 -15.29
C ALA A 437 6.42 21.90 -16.71
N PHE A 438 7.69 21.52 -16.85
CA PHE A 438 8.47 21.45 -18.08
C PHE A 438 8.79 20.02 -18.57
N SER A 439 8.22 18.97 -17.98
CA SER A 439 8.53 17.58 -18.32
C SER A 439 7.35 16.84 -18.96
N SER A 440 7.67 15.93 -19.89
CA SER A 440 6.72 15.12 -20.64
C SER A 440 5.87 14.24 -19.73
N TYR A 441 4.59 14.04 -20.08
CA TYR A 441 3.67 13.19 -19.30
C TYR A 441 4.20 11.77 -19.14
N THR A 442 4.35 11.32 -17.89
CA THR A 442 4.74 9.93 -17.58
C THR A 442 3.48 9.08 -17.39
N PRO A 443 3.22 8.10 -18.27
CA PRO A 443 2.03 7.26 -18.16
C PRO A 443 2.13 6.28 -17.00
N LEU A 444 1.00 5.67 -16.67
CA LEU A 444 0.97 4.55 -15.72
C LEU A 444 1.64 3.31 -16.29
N GLU A 445 2.72 2.86 -15.64
CA GLU A 445 3.48 1.69 -16.04
C GLU A 445 3.25 0.52 -15.09
N VAL A 446 3.33 -0.69 -15.64
CA VAL A 446 3.29 -1.94 -14.89
C VAL A 446 4.58 -2.69 -15.19
N TYR A 447 5.23 -3.17 -14.14
CA TYR A 447 6.45 -3.94 -14.20
C TYR A 447 6.14 -5.41 -13.94
N LEU A 448 6.93 -6.29 -14.53
CA LEU A 448 6.94 -7.72 -14.29
C LEU A 448 8.29 -8.07 -13.66
N PHE A 449 8.26 -8.54 -12.42
CA PHE A 449 9.44 -9.06 -11.74
C PHE A 449 9.38 -10.58 -11.72
N ASN A 450 10.39 -11.25 -12.29
CA ASN A 450 10.56 -12.68 -12.18
C ASN A 450 11.56 -12.98 -11.06
N GLY A 451 11.10 -13.71 -10.03
CA GLY A 451 11.90 -13.96 -8.84
C GLY A 451 13.07 -14.90 -9.07
N ASP A 452 12.92 -15.86 -9.96
CA ASP A 452 13.91 -16.92 -10.17
C ASP A 452 15.06 -16.42 -11.07
N SER A 453 14.74 -15.64 -12.10
CA SER A 453 15.75 -15.01 -12.96
C SER A 453 16.27 -13.68 -12.41
N GLY A 454 15.52 -13.02 -11.52
CA GLY A 454 15.81 -11.67 -11.04
C GLY A 454 15.51 -10.58 -12.08
N GLN A 455 14.92 -10.93 -13.22
CA GLN A 455 14.64 -9.99 -14.30
C GLN A 455 13.46 -9.09 -13.94
N LEU A 456 13.67 -7.78 -14.04
CA LEU A 456 12.63 -6.76 -13.95
C LEU A 456 12.39 -6.20 -15.36
N SER A 457 11.16 -6.32 -15.85
CA SER A 457 10.75 -5.81 -17.16
C SER A 457 9.57 -4.86 -17.04
N VAL A 458 9.46 -3.87 -17.93
CA VAL A 458 8.30 -2.97 -18.03
C VAL A 458 7.38 -3.41 -19.16
N LEU A 459 6.08 -3.34 -18.92
CA LEU A 459 5.05 -3.54 -19.93
C LEU A 459 5.08 -2.39 -20.95
N ASN A 460 5.30 -2.72 -22.23
CA ASN A 460 5.40 -1.73 -23.27
C ASN A 460 4.07 -1.00 -23.47
N ARG A 461 4.12 0.34 -23.41
CA ARG A 461 2.97 1.22 -23.65
C ARG A 461 2.40 1.15 -25.07
N HIS A 462 3.15 0.57 -26.01
CA HIS A 462 2.78 0.46 -27.41
C HIS A 462 2.20 -0.92 -27.71
N ILE A 463 1.03 -0.94 -28.35
CA ILE A 463 0.41 -2.14 -28.87
C ILE A 463 1.05 -2.37 -30.25
N GLY A 464 2.07 -3.25 -30.31
CA GLY A 464 2.87 -3.52 -31.50
C GLY A 464 2.07 -4.06 -32.67
#